data_AF-A0A967KR89-F1
#
_entry.id   AF-A0A967KR89-F1
#
_cell.length_a   1.000
_cell.length_b   1.000
_cell.length_c   1.000
_cell.angle_alpha   90.00
_cell.angle_beta   90.00
_cell.angle_gamma   90.00
#
_symmetry.space_group_name_H-M   'P 1'
#
loop_
_entity.id
_entity.type
_entity.pdbx_description
1 polymer ?
#
loop_
_entity_poly.entity_id
_entity_poly.type
_entity_poly.pdbx_seq_one_letter_code
_entity_poly.pdbx_strand_id
1 'polypeptide(L)'
;MADKQRNNWSARIKRTCTSVLPVSRTREGKCIHCSACCRLPNVCPFLKFGEDEKSYCSIYSIRPLNCRKYPRTKSEFITADTCGHTFR
;
A
#
# COMPACT_ATOMS: atom_id res chain seq x y z
N MET A 1 -4.60 -4.80 12.11
CA MET A 1 -5.70 -4.99 11.13
C MET A 1 -5.91 -3.68 10.40
N ALA A 2 -5.95 -3.64 9.06
CA ALA A 2 -6.13 -2.38 8.33
C ALA A 2 -7.35 -1.61 8.86
N ASP A 3 -7.17 -0.32 9.14
CA ASP A 3 -8.21 0.54 9.72
C ASP A 3 -9.49 0.46 8.86
N LYS A 4 -10.48 -0.31 9.36
CA LYS A 4 -11.71 -0.65 8.62
C LYS A 4 -12.52 0.60 8.26
N GLN A 5 -12.41 1.68 9.04
CA GLN A 5 -13.16 2.91 8.81
C GLN A 5 -12.55 3.73 7.67
N ARG A 6 -11.22 3.67 7.49
CA ARG A 6 -10.49 4.34 6.40
C ARG A 6 -10.34 3.49 5.13
N ASN A 7 -10.68 2.20 5.14
CA ASN A 7 -10.65 1.34 3.96
C ASN A 7 -11.92 1.45 3.10
N ASN A 8 -12.15 2.62 2.51
CA ASN A 8 -13.30 2.87 1.65
C ASN A 8 -12.88 3.35 0.24
N TRP A 9 -13.85 3.41 -0.68
CA TRP A 9 -13.61 3.84 -2.06
C TRP A 9 -13.14 5.29 -2.16
N SER A 10 -13.62 6.18 -1.29
CA SER A 10 -13.19 7.59 -1.26
C SER A 10 -11.71 7.71 -0.86
N ALA A 11 -11.24 6.93 0.13
CA ALA A 11 -9.83 6.86 0.49
C ALA A 11 -8.97 6.25 -0.63
N ARG A 12 -9.50 5.32 -1.42
CA ARG A 12 -8.82 4.81 -2.63
C ARG A 12 -8.64 5.92 -3.66
N ILE A 13 -9.71 6.65 -3.99
CA ILE A 13 -9.67 7.74 -4.96
C ILE A 13 -8.70 8.82 -4.50
N LYS A 14 -8.77 9.24 -3.23
CA LYS A 14 -7.85 10.20 -2.64
C LYS A 14 -6.40 9.78 -2.84
N ARG A 15 -6.04 8.53 -2.48
CA ARG A 15 -4.68 7.98 -2.66
C ARG A 15 -4.25 7.92 -4.12
N THR A 16 -5.16 7.59 -5.04
CA THR A 16 -4.86 7.58 -6.47
C THR A 16 -4.56 9.00 -6.96
N CYS A 17 -5.40 9.98 -6.63
CA CYS A 17 -5.19 11.37 -7.02
C CYS A 17 -3.95 11.98 -6.37
N THR A 18 -3.70 11.72 -5.08
CA THR A 18 -2.51 12.24 -4.37
C THR A 18 -1.22 11.49 -4.71
N SER A 19 -1.28 10.39 -5.47
CA SER A 19 -0.09 9.62 -5.86
C SER A 19 0.86 10.41 -6.78
N VAL A 20 0.42 11.47 -7.44
CA VAL A 20 1.32 12.34 -8.20
C VAL A 20 2.19 13.22 -7.29
N LEU A 21 1.70 13.55 -6.09
CA LEU A 21 2.38 14.40 -5.12
C LEU A 21 3.63 13.72 -4.52
N PRO A 22 4.56 14.51 -3.94
CA PRO A 22 5.69 13.97 -3.22
C PRO A 22 5.25 13.17 -1.99
N VAL A 23 6.06 12.17 -1.66
CA VAL A 23 5.93 11.36 -0.45
C VAL A 23 6.46 12.15 0.75
N SER A 24 5.86 11.96 1.93
CA SER A 24 6.33 12.59 3.16
C SER A 24 7.81 12.30 3.40
N ARG A 25 8.58 13.34 3.73
CA ARG A 25 10.01 13.21 4.07
C ARG A 25 10.25 12.34 5.30
N THR A 26 9.25 12.23 6.16
CA THR A 26 9.26 11.39 7.36
C THR A 26 8.97 9.92 7.10
N ARG A 27 8.70 9.52 5.83
CA ARG A 27 8.42 8.12 5.50
C ARG A 27 9.72 7.32 5.44
N GLU A 28 9.79 6.30 6.29
CA GLU A 28 10.89 5.33 6.32
C GLU A 28 10.40 3.92 5.97
N GLY A 29 11.35 2.99 5.86
CA GLY A 29 11.08 1.57 5.62
C GLY A 29 10.86 1.19 4.15
N LYS A 30 10.51 -0.08 3.93
CA LYS A 30 10.38 -0.68 2.60
C LYS A 30 9.21 -1.66 2.53
N CYS A 31 8.77 -1.97 1.31
CA CYS A 31 7.79 -3.04 1.10
C CYS A 31 8.38 -4.38 1.57
N ILE A 32 7.71 -5.03 2.51
CA ILE A 32 8.08 -6.35 3.07
C ILE A 32 7.14 -7.47 2.59
N HIS A 33 6.45 -7.27 1.47
CA HIS A 33 5.56 -8.30 0.91
C HIS A 33 4.42 -8.75 1.85
N CYS A 34 3.93 -7.86 2.72
CA CYS A 34 2.86 -8.12 3.69
C CYS A 34 1.46 -8.36 3.08
N SER A 35 1.28 -8.22 1.75
CA SER A 35 0.00 -8.23 1.02
C SER A 35 -1.05 -7.17 1.41
N ALA A 36 -0.89 -6.46 2.53
CA ALA A 36 -1.95 -5.66 3.12
C ALA A 36 -2.44 -4.54 2.20
N CYS A 37 -1.53 -3.75 1.62
CA CYS A 37 -1.89 -2.67 0.69
C CYS A 37 -2.45 -3.21 -0.64
N CYS A 38 -2.05 -4.40 -1.06
CA CYS A 38 -2.55 -5.07 -2.27
C CYS A 38 -4.00 -5.58 -2.10
N ARG A 39 -4.52 -5.64 -0.87
CA ARG A 39 -5.91 -6.03 -0.58
C ARG A 39 -6.84 -4.83 -0.42
N LEU A 40 -6.36 -3.59 -0.55
CA LEU A 40 -7.15 -2.38 -0.30
C LEU A 40 -7.71 -1.74 -1.58
N PRO A 41 -8.99 -1.32 -1.59
CA PRO A 41 -10.11 -1.89 -0.83
C PRO A 41 -10.56 -3.25 -1.38
N ASN A 42 -10.18 -3.55 -2.62
CA ASN A 42 -10.40 -4.83 -3.27
C ASN A 42 -9.05 -5.54 -3.44
N VAL A 43 -9.09 -6.87 -3.52
CA VAL A 43 -7.90 -7.67 -3.82
C VAL A 43 -7.37 -7.31 -5.20
N CYS A 44 -6.10 -6.92 -5.26
CA CYS A 44 -5.41 -6.61 -6.50
C CYS A 44 -5.29 -7.89 -7.35
N PRO A 45 -5.65 -7.86 -8.65
CA PRO A 45 -5.54 -9.03 -9.53
C PRO A 45 -4.10 -9.49 -9.76
N PHE A 46 -3.13 -8.59 -9.53
CA PHE A 46 -1.69 -8.86 -9.67
C PHE A 46 -1.04 -9.37 -8.38
N LEU A 47 -1.81 -9.53 -7.29
CA LEU A 47 -1.35 -10.21 -6.09
C LEU A 47 -1.30 -11.71 -6.37
N LYS A 48 -0.12 -12.30 -6.22
CA LYS A 48 0.10 -13.74 -6.35
C LYS A 48 0.67 -14.29 -5.06
N PHE A 49 0.46 -15.58 -4.85
CA PHE A 49 1.00 -16.33 -3.73
C PHE A 49 1.90 -17.41 -4.33
N GLY A 50 3.14 -17.49 -3.86
CA GLY A 50 4.05 -18.57 -4.23
C GLY A 50 3.75 -19.83 -3.43
N GLU A 51 4.52 -20.89 -3.69
CA GLU A 51 4.40 -22.20 -3.03
C GLU A 51 4.66 -22.11 -1.51
N ASP A 52 5.54 -21.19 -1.07
CA ASP A 52 5.83 -20.91 0.34
C ASP A 52 4.76 -20.05 1.06
N GLU A 53 3.55 -19.90 0.51
CA GLU A 53 2.52 -18.93 0.93
C GLU A 53 2.98 -17.44 0.91
N LYS A 54 4.20 -17.17 0.42
CA LYS A 54 4.74 -15.81 0.29
C LYS A 54 3.99 -15.04 -0.77
N SER A 55 3.42 -13.90 -0.38
CA SER A 55 2.73 -13.03 -1.32
C SER A 55 3.73 -12.20 -2.13
N TYR A 56 3.52 -12.06 -3.43
CA TYR A 56 4.32 -11.19 -4.29
C TYR A 56 3.46 -10.49 -5.33
N CYS A 57 4.00 -9.42 -5.89
CA CYS A 57 3.34 -8.67 -6.96
C CYS A 57 3.90 -9.15 -8.30
N SER A 58 3.05 -9.69 -9.18
CA SER A 58 3.47 -10.18 -10.50
C SER A 58 4.01 -9.06 -11.40
N ILE A 59 3.59 -7.81 -11.14
CA ILE A 59 4.00 -6.62 -11.91
C ILE A 59 4.91 -5.69 -11.11
N TYR A 60 5.75 -6.23 -10.22
CA TYR A 60 6.55 -5.44 -9.27
C TYR A 60 7.39 -4.33 -9.94
N SER A 61 7.94 -4.61 -11.12
CA SER A 61 8.78 -3.67 -11.88
C SER A 61 7.98 -2.50 -12.50
N ILE A 62 6.73 -2.72 -12.87
CA ILE A 62 5.86 -1.73 -13.54
C ILE A 62 4.77 -1.20 -12.61
N ARG A 63 5.00 -1.23 -11.28
CA ARG A 63 4.01 -0.83 -10.28
C ARG A 63 3.46 0.57 -10.55
N PRO A 64 2.13 0.76 -10.53
CA PRO A 64 1.51 2.08 -10.62
C PRO A 64 2.05 3.03 -9.55
N LEU A 65 2.01 4.34 -9.82
CA LEU A 65 2.48 5.36 -8.87
C LEU A 65 1.80 5.24 -7.51
N ASN A 66 0.51 4.93 -7.47
CA ASN A 66 -0.23 4.68 -6.24
C ASN A 66 0.44 3.59 -5.39
N CYS A 67 0.77 2.44 -5.99
CA CYS A 67 1.43 1.33 -5.28
C CYS A 67 2.86 1.66 -4.86
N ARG A 68 3.62 2.44 -5.66
CA ARG A 68 5.01 2.80 -5.36
C ARG A 68 5.13 3.82 -4.22
N LYS A 69 4.19 4.77 -4.16
CA LYS A 69 4.22 5.87 -3.22
C LYS A 69 3.40 5.62 -1.95
N TYR A 70 2.54 4.61 -1.93
CA TYR A 70 1.81 4.23 -0.72
C TYR A 70 2.74 3.62 0.35
N PRO A 71 2.57 3.97 1.63
CA PRO A 71 1.78 5.09 2.13
C PRO A 71 2.50 6.41 1.84
N ARG A 72 1.79 7.43 1.33
CA ARG A 72 2.40 8.72 1.00
C ARG A 72 2.61 9.58 2.25
N THR A 73 1.63 9.60 3.15
CA THR A 73 1.64 10.32 4.44
C THR A 73 1.07 9.44 5.55
N LYS A 74 1.37 9.79 6.81
CA LYS A 74 0.84 9.11 8.00
C LYS A 74 -0.70 9.09 8.03
N SER A 75 -1.33 10.17 7.55
CA SER A 75 -2.80 10.26 7.47
C SER A 75 -3.42 9.26 6.48
N GLU A 76 -2.73 8.94 5.39
CA GLU A 76 -3.15 7.98 4.37
C GLU A 76 -2.71 6.54 4.71
N PHE A 77 -2.01 6.34 5.83
CA PHE A 77 -1.47 5.05 6.22
C PHE A 77 -2.51 4.19 6.95
N ILE A 78 -3.17 3.33 6.19
CA ILE A 78 -4.28 2.48 6.66
C ILE A 78 -3.74 1.14 7.20
N THR A 79 -2.61 0.68 6.67
CA THR A 79 -2.00 -0.64 6.96
C THR A 79 -0.81 -0.50 7.90
N ALA A 80 -0.88 0.43 8.85
CA ALA A 80 0.22 0.71 9.79
C ALA A 80 0.64 -0.54 10.59
N ASP A 81 -0.32 -1.39 10.94
CA ASP A 81 -0.06 -2.56 11.78
C ASP A 81 0.72 -3.68 11.09
N THR A 82 0.73 -3.72 9.75
CA THR A 82 1.27 -4.86 8.98
C THR A 82 2.29 -4.47 7.92
N CYS A 83 2.36 -3.20 7.53
CA CYS A 83 3.24 -2.72 6.49
C CYS A 83 4.61 -2.34 7.07
N GLY A 84 5.69 -2.67 6.36
CA GLY A 84 7.06 -2.32 6.77
C GLY A 84 7.44 -0.85 6.55
N HIS A 85 6.50 0.01 6.19
CA HIS A 85 6.70 1.46 6.14
C HIS A 85 6.35 2.09 7.48
N THR A 86 7.05 3.14 7.87
CA THR A 86 6.79 3.87 9.12
C THR A 86 6.91 5.38 8.88
N PHE A 87 6.41 6.17 9.84
CA PHE A 87 6.54 7.63 9.82
C PHE A 87 7.08 8.10 11.18
N ARG A 88 8.19 8.82 11.17
CA ARG A 88 8.83 9.41 12.36
C ARG A 88 8.58 10.91 12.47
#